data_AF-A0A1K1SM09-F1
#
_entry.id   AF-A0A1K1SM09-F1
#
_cell.length_a   1.000
_cell.length_b   1.000
_cell.length_c   1.000
_cell.angle_alpha   90.00
_cell.angle_beta   90.00
_cell.angle_gamma   90.00
#
_symmetry.space_group_name_H-M   'P 1'
#
loop_
_entity.id
_entity.type
_entity.pdbx_description
1 polymer ?
#
loop_
_entity_poly.entity_id
_entity_poly.type
_entity_poly.pdbx_seq_one_letter_code
_entity_poly.pdbx_strand_id
1 'polypeptide(L)'
;MKRYKYLIIILSSFIILVGLLVFFSIPGKDAYTTSNIIEINYPENGAKAFIYFKNLGISADHQMVFISGSKNENFTPNESADYIYKGVDALYYKQQKDTLFIYCAMAPAIPVNYSGAIKIVQIELGNIEMMDLYHDDNYLKKGLHKVQ
;
A
#
# COMPACT_ATOMS: atom_id res chain seq x y z
N MET A 1 35.68 -48.27 -2.79
CA MET A 1 35.26 -47.29 -1.75
C MET A 1 35.33 -45.81 -2.16
N LYS A 2 36.36 -45.30 -2.85
CA LYS A 2 36.40 -43.84 -3.15
C LYS A 2 35.29 -43.38 -4.11
N ARG A 3 34.97 -44.15 -5.16
CA ARG A 3 33.94 -43.82 -6.16
C ARG A 3 32.51 -43.69 -5.59
N TYR A 4 32.14 -44.55 -4.64
CA TYR A 4 30.82 -44.47 -3.98
C TYR A 4 30.68 -43.22 -3.10
N LYS A 5 31.77 -42.74 -2.49
CA LYS A 5 31.77 -41.49 -1.72
C LYS A 5 31.52 -40.27 -2.62
N TYR A 6 32.14 -40.22 -3.81
CA TYR A 6 31.89 -39.16 -4.78
C TYR A 6 30.44 -39.17 -5.29
N LEU A 7 29.88 -40.36 -5.56
CA LEU A 7 28.48 -40.47 -5.96
C LEU A 7 27.52 -39.94 -4.89
N ILE A 8 27.77 -40.24 -3.61
CA ILE A 8 26.94 -39.72 -2.51
C ILE A 8 27.03 -38.19 -2.40
N ILE A 9 28.23 -37.62 -2.52
CA ILE A 9 28.42 -36.16 -2.45
C ILE A 9 27.70 -35.45 -3.61
N ILE A 10 27.78 -36.00 -4.81
CA ILE A 10 27.07 -35.45 -5.99
C ILE A 10 25.56 -35.54 -5.78
N LEU A 11 25.06 -36.68 -5.29
CA LEU A 11 23.63 -36.87 -5.04
C LEU A 11 23.12 -35.91 -3.95
N SER A 12 23.87 -35.73 -2.86
CA SER A 12 23.48 -34.79 -1.80
C SER A 12 23.51 -33.34 -2.28
N SER A 13 24.50 -32.96 -3.08
CA SER A 13 24.58 -31.62 -3.68
C SER A 13 23.39 -31.36 -4.62
N PHE A 14 23.03 -32.37 -5.43
CA PHE A 14 21.88 -32.28 -6.33
C PHE A 14 20.57 -32.12 -5.57
N ILE A 15 20.36 -32.87 -4.48
CA ILE A 15 19.16 -32.75 -3.63
C ILE A 15 19.05 -31.34 -3.03
N ILE A 16 20.16 -30.77 -2.54
CA ILE A 16 20.17 -29.40 -1.98
C ILE A 16 19.87 -28.37 -3.07
N LEU A 17 20.45 -28.51 -4.25
CA LEU A 17 20.22 -27.60 -5.38
C LEU A 17 18.76 -27.62 -5.83
N VAL A 18 18.15 -28.81 -5.94
CA VAL A 18 16.73 -28.96 -6.28
C VAL A 18 15.85 -28.38 -5.18
N GLY A 19 16.19 -28.61 -3.91
CA GLY A 19 15.47 -28.01 -2.78
C GLY A 19 15.50 -26.48 -2.80
N LEU A 20 16.64 -25.87 -3.12
CA LEU A 20 16.77 -24.42 -3.28
C LEU A 20 15.95 -23.91 -4.47
N LEU A 21 16.00 -24.58 -5.62
CA LEU A 21 15.22 -24.18 -6.79
C LEU A 21 13.71 -24.22 -6.49
N VAL A 22 13.23 -25.29 -5.85
CA VAL A 22 11.82 -25.38 -5.42
C VAL A 22 11.49 -24.25 -4.44
N PHE A 23 12.34 -23.99 -3.45
CA PHE A 23 12.13 -22.90 -2.49
C PHE A 23 12.00 -21.53 -3.16
N PHE A 24 12.81 -21.22 -4.17
CA PHE A 24 12.71 -19.97 -4.94
C PHE A 24 11.55 -19.95 -5.93
N SER A 25 11.07 -21.11 -6.38
CA SER A 25 9.97 -21.23 -7.35
C SER A 25 8.57 -21.30 -6.72
N ILE A 26 8.42 -21.46 -5.40
CA ILE A 26 7.09 -21.44 -4.76
C ILE A 26 6.47 -20.04 -4.94
N PRO A 27 5.38 -19.90 -5.72
CA PRO A 27 4.63 -18.66 -5.79
C PRO A 27 3.83 -18.51 -4.50
N GLY A 28 4.03 -17.39 -3.79
CA GLY A 28 3.43 -17.20 -2.47
C GLY A 28 4.15 -16.22 -1.53
N LYS A 29 5.25 -15.58 -1.96
CA LYS A 29 5.82 -14.44 -1.21
C LYS A 29 4.80 -13.30 -1.03
N ASP A 30 3.86 -13.17 -1.95
CA ASP A 30 2.80 -12.15 -1.92
C ASP A 30 1.55 -12.64 -1.17
N ALA A 31 1.50 -13.90 -0.73
CA ALA A 31 0.35 -14.46 -0.01
C ALA A 31 0.09 -13.79 1.35
N TYR A 32 1.06 -13.00 1.84
CA TYR A 32 0.98 -12.24 3.08
C TYR A 32 0.79 -10.74 2.86
N THR A 33 0.69 -10.28 1.60
CA THR A 33 0.42 -8.88 1.30
C THR A 33 -1.07 -8.70 1.04
N THR A 34 -1.74 -7.96 1.91
CA THR A 34 -3.12 -7.52 1.66
C THR A 34 -3.06 -6.19 0.92
N SER A 35 -3.82 -6.07 -0.17
CA SER A 35 -3.97 -4.82 -0.89
C SER A 35 -5.43 -4.50 -1.19
N ASN A 36 -5.76 -3.21 -1.09
CA ASN A 36 -7.08 -2.67 -1.39
C ASN A 36 -6.92 -1.48 -2.34
N ILE A 37 -7.88 -1.30 -3.26
CA ILE A 37 -7.97 -0.15 -4.15
C ILE A 37 -9.34 0.49 -3.94
N ILE A 38 -9.34 1.77 -3.56
CA ILE A 38 -10.54 2.59 -3.50
C ILE A 38 -10.53 3.50 -4.73
N GLU A 39 -11.54 3.36 -5.59
CA GLU A 39 -11.76 4.27 -6.73
C GLU A 39 -12.58 5.49 -6.28
N ILE A 40 -12.01 6.68 -6.44
CA ILE A 40 -12.68 7.96 -6.21
C ILE A 40 -13.08 8.52 -7.57
N ASN A 41 -14.39 8.61 -7.81
CA ASN A 41 -14.94 9.10 -9.08
C ASN A 41 -15.35 10.57 -8.96
N TYR A 42 -14.94 11.40 -9.92
CA TYR A 42 -15.45 12.76 -10.04
C TYR A 42 -16.77 12.76 -10.84
N PRO A 43 -17.87 13.26 -10.25
CA PRO A 43 -19.19 13.14 -10.88
C PRO A 43 -19.34 13.88 -12.21
N GLU A 44 -18.64 15.01 -12.40
CA GLU A 44 -18.95 15.91 -13.52
C GLU A 44 -18.15 15.59 -14.80
N ASN A 45 -16.96 15.00 -14.71
CA ASN A 45 -16.11 14.73 -15.88
C ASN A 45 -15.57 13.28 -15.97
N GLY A 46 -15.94 12.41 -15.02
CA GLY A 46 -15.50 11.02 -15.00
C GLY A 46 -14.03 10.82 -14.65
N ALA A 47 -13.32 11.88 -14.22
CA ALA A 47 -11.97 11.76 -13.67
C ALA A 47 -11.95 10.82 -12.47
N LYS A 48 -10.83 10.13 -12.30
CA LYS A 48 -10.63 9.19 -11.22
C LYS A 48 -9.36 9.49 -10.45
N ALA A 49 -9.40 9.26 -9.15
CA ALA A 49 -8.21 9.04 -8.34
C ALA A 49 -8.32 7.67 -7.67
N PHE A 50 -7.18 7.05 -7.43
CA PHE A 50 -7.10 5.71 -6.88
C PHE A 50 -6.31 5.77 -5.58
N ILE A 51 -6.92 5.34 -4.48
CA ILE A 51 -6.24 5.19 -3.20
C ILE A 51 -5.87 3.72 -3.07
N TYR A 52 -4.57 3.44 -3.00
CA TYR A 52 -4.02 2.12 -2.83
C TYR A 52 -3.59 1.93 -1.38
N PHE A 53 -4.09 0.88 -0.75
CA PHE A 53 -3.59 0.40 0.54
C PHE A 53 -2.80 -0.88 0.29
N LYS A 54 -1.60 -0.97 0.85
CA LYS A 54 -0.75 -2.17 0.79
C LYS A 54 -0.15 -2.43 2.15
N ASN A 55 -0.38 -3.64 2.65
CA ASN A 55 0.28 -4.15 3.84
C ASN A 55 1.44 -5.07 3.43
N LEU A 56 2.65 -4.74 3.88
CA LEU A 56 3.90 -5.42 3.54
C LEU A 56 4.36 -6.32 4.70
N GLY A 57 3.49 -7.21 5.19
CA GLY A 57 3.87 -8.17 6.23
C GLY A 57 2.70 -8.78 6.99
N ILE A 58 2.99 -9.88 7.70
CA ILE A 58 2.02 -10.61 8.53
C ILE A 58 1.62 -9.79 9.77
N SER A 59 2.57 -9.02 10.33
CA SER A 59 2.41 -8.19 11.53
C SER A 59 1.71 -6.85 11.28
N ALA A 60 1.45 -6.49 10.03
CA ALA A 60 0.91 -5.18 9.65
C ALA A 60 1.75 -3.96 10.09
N ASP A 61 3.04 -4.17 10.34
CA ASP A 61 4.01 -3.16 10.79
C ASP A 61 4.53 -2.28 9.66
N HIS A 62 4.38 -2.72 8.41
CA HIS A 62 4.75 -1.98 7.21
C HIS A 62 3.53 -1.75 6.33
N GLN A 63 2.73 -0.75 6.69
CA GLN A 63 1.63 -0.28 5.85
C GLN A 63 2.10 0.86 4.95
N MET A 64 1.56 0.87 3.74
CA MET A 64 1.80 1.90 2.75
C MET A 64 0.47 2.26 2.10
N VAL A 65 0.18 3.56 2.09
CA VAL A 65 -0.93 4.10 1.32
C VAL A 65 -0.37 5.02 0.26
N PHE A 66 -0.84 4.90 -0.97
CA PHE A 66 -0.51 5.88 -1.99
C PHE A 66 -1.71 6.26 -2.83
N ILE A 67 -1.72 7.51 -3.28
CA ILE A 67 -2.81 8.05 -4.10
C ILE A 67 -2.25 8.38 -5.48
N SER A 68 -2.84 7.77 -6.49
CA SER A 68 -2.46 7.96 -7.89
C SER A 68 -3.59 8.56 -8.71
N GLY A 69 -3.22 9.35 -9.73
CA GLY A 69 -4.15 9.84 -10.75
C GLY A 69 -4.50 8.80 -11.81
N SER A 70 -3.73 7.70 -11.88
CA SER A 70 -3.90 6.64 -12.87
C SER A 70 -4.00 5.27 -12.21
N LYS A 71 -4.71 4.35 -12.86
CA LYS A 71 -4.79 2.98 -12.36
C LYS A 71 -3.41 2.31 -12.44
N ASN A 72 -2.89 1.92 -11.29
CA ASN A 72 -1.64 1.19 -11.11
C ASN A 72 -1.95 -0.27 -10.72
N GLU A 73 -1.82 -1.18 -11.68
CA GLU A 73 -2.13 -2.60 -11.46
C GLU A 73 -1.03 -3.35 -10.70
N ASN A 74 0.18 -2.77 -10.65
CA ASN A 74 1.35 -3.38 -10.02
C ASN A 74 1.52 -2.99 -8.54
N PHE A 75 0.60 -2.19 -7.96
CA PHE A 75 0.66 -1.71 -6.57
C PHE A 75 2.05 -1.18 -6.16
N THR A 76 2.69 -0.44 -7.06
CA THR A 76 4.05 0.08 -6.87
C THR A 76 4.04 1.59 -7.05
N PRO A 77 4.23 2.38 -5.97
CA PRO A 77 4.12 3.82 -6.05
C PRO A 77 5.28 4.45 -6.83
N ASN A 78 5.01 5.57 -7.49
CA ASN A 78 6.01 6.42 -8.14
C ASN A 78 6.20 7.71 -7.33
N GLU A 79 7.37 7.91 -6.73
CA GLU A 79 7.65 9.06 -5.86
C GLU A 79 7.48 10.42 -6.56
N SER A 80 7.61 10.47 -7.90
CA SER A 80 7.43 11.70 -8.66
C SER A 80 5.98 12.00 -9.04
N ALA A 81 5.08 11.01 -8.98
CA ALA A 81 3.73 11.10 -9.52
C ALA A 81 2.62 10.75 -8.52
N ASP A 82 2.94 10.09 -7.41
CA ASP A 82 1.98 9.62 -6.42
C ASP A 82 2.23 10.28 -5.05
N TYR A 83 1.14 10.51 -4.30
CA TYR A 83 1.25 10.87 -2.88
C TYR A 83 1.50 9.60 -2.09
N ILE A 84 2.62 9.50 -1.36
CA ILE A 84 3.02 8.26 -0.68
C ILE A 84 3.07 8.46 0.83
N TYR A 85 2.11 7.87 1.51
CA TYR A 85 2.02 7.83 2.97
C TYR A 85 2.67 6.53 3.46
N LYS A 86 3.69 6.67 4.29
CA LYS A 86 4.44 5.55 4.87
C LYS A 86 4.15 5.50 6.37
N GLY A 87 3.92 4.31 6.91
CA GLY A 87 3.70 4.11 8.35
C GLY A 87 2.38 3.39 8.65
N VAL A 88 2.15 3.15 9.93
CA VAL A 88 1.00 2.39 10.45
C VAL A 88 -0.18 3.28 10.86
N ASP A 89 -0.03 4.60 10.75
CA ASP A 89 -1.06 5.54 11.16
C ASP A 89 -2.27 5.45 10.24
N ALA A 90 -3.46 5.53 10.85
CA ALA A 90 -4.70 5.52 10.11
C ALA A 90 -4.76 6.72 9.15
N LEU A 91 -5.30 6.48 7.95
CA LEU A 91 -5.59 7.53 6.99
C LEU A 91 -7.10 7.65 6.84
N TYR A 92 -7.61 8.88 6.86
CA TYR A 92 -9.02 9.15 6.61
C TYR A 92 -9.17 10.06 5.41
N TYR A 93 -10.27 9.91 4.67
CA TYR A 93 -10.54 10.75 3.51
C TYR A 93 -12.00 11.16 3.43
N LYS A 94 -12.23 12.28 2.75
CA LYS A 94 -13.56 12.66 2.26
C LYS A 94 -13.41 13.33 0.90
N GLN A 95 -14.36 13.09 0.02
CA GLN A 95 -14.44 13.80 -1.25
C GLN A 95 -15.45 14.94 -1.13
N GLN A 96 -15.07 16.13 -1.57
CA GLN A 96 -16.00 17.23 -1.80
C GLN A 96 -15.74 17.81 -3.17
N LYS A 97 -16.70 17.63 -4.08
CA LYS A 97 -16.57 18.02 -5.50
C LYS A 97 -15.29 17.42 -6.11
N ASP A 98 -14.42 18.29 -6.63
CA ASP A 98 -13.18 17.99 -7.34
C ASP A 98 -11.98 17.81 -6.41
N THR A 99 -12.22 17.89 -5.10
CA THR A 99 -11.19 17.84 -4.08
C THR A 99 -11.34 16.61 -3.20
N LEU A 100 -10.28 15.82 -3.12
CA LEU A 100 -10.10 14.74 -2.17
C LEU A 100 -9.30 15.27 -0.99
N PHE A 101 -9.95 15.37 0.17
CA PHE A 101 -9.31 15.73 1.41
C PHE A 101 -8.80 14.47 2.09
N ILE A 102 -7.52 14.48 2.44
CA ILE A 102 -6.85 13.41 3.16
C ILE A 102 -6.45 13.93 4.53
N TYR A 103 -6.88 13.21 5.57
CA TYR A 103 -6.56 13.48 6.96
C TYR A 103 -5.55 12.44 7.41
N CYS A 104 -4.39 12.91 7.86
CA CYS A 104 -3.23 12.05 8.14
C CYS A 104 -2.44 12.60 9.34
N ALA A 105 -1.70 11.73 10.03
CA ALA A 105 -0.81 12.14 11.10
C ALA A 105 0.43 12.89 10.59
N MET A 106 0.89 12.56 9.39
CA MET A 106 2.03 13.20 8.73
C MET A 106 1.75 13.32 7.24
N ALA A 107 1.80 14.55 6.71
CA ALA A 107 1.60 14.79 5.29
C ALA A 107 2.88 14.45 4.50
N PRO A 108 2.81 13.59 3.46
CA PRO A 108 3.94 13.34 2.60
C PRO A 108 4.21 14.51 1.64
N ALA A 109 5.37 14.44 1.00
CA ALA A 109 5.76 15.37 -0.05
C ALA A 109 4.73 15.36 -1.20
N ILE A 110 4.48 16.55 -1.76
CA ILE A 110 3.61 16.70 -2.92
C ILE A 110 4.39 16.23 -4.17
N PRO A 111 3.88 15.24 -4.93
CA PRO A 111 4.52 14.77 -6.16
C PRO A 111 4.58 15.88 -7.22
N VAL A 112 5.73 15.98 -7.89
CA VAL A 112 6.00 17.01 -8.90
C VAL A 112 5.15 16.83 -10.17
N ASN A 113 4.85 15.57 -10.52
CA ASN A 113 4.21 15.18 -11.77
C ASN A 113 2.87 14.47 -11.52
N TYR A 114 2.09 14.92 -10.53
CA TYR A 114 0.76 14.36 -10.30
C TYR A 114 -0.13 14.55 -11.53
N SER A 115 -0.63 13.44 -12.07
CA SER A 115 -1.43 13.41 -13.30
C SER A 115 -2.94 13.35 -13.07
N GLY A 116 -3.39 13.26 -11.81
CA GLY A 116 -4.80 13.13 -11.48
C GLY A 116 -5.56 14.45 -11.65
N ALA A 117 -6.77 14.36 -12.19
CA ALA A 117 -7.65 15.52 -12.33
C ALA A 117 -8.39 15.89 -11.03
N ILE A 118 -8.37 15.01 -10.02
CA ILE A 118 -8.89 15.30 -8.67
C ILE A 118 -7.81 16.00 -7.86
N LYS A 119 -8.12 17.17 -7.30
CA LYS A 119 -7.21 17.90 -6.42
C LYS A 119 -7.08 17.16 -5.10
N ILE A 120 -5.84 16.96 -4.64
CA ILE A 120 -5.58 16.33 -3.33
C ILE A 120 -5.18 17.43 -2.34
N VAL A 121 -5.85 17.46 -1.20
CA VAL A 121 -5.53 18.36 -0.08
C VAL A 121 -5.21 17.51 1.13
N GLN A 122 -4.00 17.69 1.66
CA GLN A 122 -3.49 16.96 2.82
C GLN A 122 -3.72 17.82 4.06
N ILE A 123 -4.41 17.27 5.05
CA ILE A 123 -4.68 17.90 6.34
C ILE A 123 -3.95 17.06 7.38
N GLU A 124 -2.86 17.63 7.88
CA GLU A 124 -2.11 17.02 8.99
C GLU A 124 -2.88 17.26 10.29
N LEU A 125 -3.11 16.18 11.03
CA LEU A 125 -3.81 16.19 12.31
C LEU A 125 -2.83 15.87 13.43
N GLY A 126 -2.94 16.62 14.53
CA GLY A 126 -2.22 16.29 15.75
C GLY A 126 -2.72 14.98 16.37
N ASN A 127 -1.97 14.48 17.37
CA ASN A 127 -2.28 13.22 18.03
C ASN A 127 -3.69 13.21 18.66
N ILE A 128 -4.08 14.33 19.29
CA ILE A 128 -5.39 14.46 19.94
C ILE A 128 -6.51 14.38 18.90
N GLU A 129 -6.37 15.08 17.78
CA GLU A 129 -7.35 15.07 16.70
C GLU A 129 -7.43 13.70 16.02
N MET A 130 -6.29 13.03 15.82
CA MET A 130 -6.24 11.67 15.30
C MET A 130 -6.95 10.68 16.24
N MET A 131 -6.70 10.80 17.55
CA MET A 131 -7.34 9.95 18.55
C MET A 131 -8.85 10.22 18.64
N ASP A 132 -9.30 11.48 18.50
CA ASP A 132 -10.72 11.83 18.42
C ASP A 132 -11.41 11.14 17.23
N LEU A 133 -10.74 11.04 16.08
CA LEU A 133 -11.27 10.32 14.92
C LEU A 133 -11.40 8.82 15.17
N TYR A 134 -10.44 8.23 15.88
CA TYR A 134 -10.42 6.80 16.20
C TYR A 134 -11.47 6.40 17.25
N HIS A 135 -11.70 7.24 18.26
CA HIS A 135 -12.59 6.95 19.37
C HIS A 135 -14.07 6.83 18.90
N ASP A 136 -14.76 5.74 19.26
CA ASP A 136 -16.17 5.49 18.95
C ASP A 136 -16.57 5.74 17.48
N ASP A 137 -15.65 5.45 16.54
CA ASP A 137 -15.83 5.68 15.10
C ASP A 137 -16.28 7.13 14.77
N ASN A 138 -15.80 8.13 15.52
CA ASN A 138 -16.20 9.53 15.37
C ASN A 138 -15.93 10.07 13.95
N TYR A 139 -14.97 9.48 13.24
CA TYR A 139 -14.73 9.76 11.84
C TYR A 139 -16.00 9.60 10.97
N LEU A 140 -16.86 8.61 11.24
CA LEU A 140 -18.14 8.43 10.55
C LEU A 140 -19.10 9.58 10.81
N LYS A 141 -19.17 10.07 12.05
CA LYS A 141 -20.02 11.21 12.44
C LYS A 141 -19.57 12.50 11.74
N LYS A 142 -18.28 12.60 11.41
CA LYS A 142 -17.69 13.70 10.63
C LYS A 142 -17.77 13.49 9.10
N GLY A 143 -18.40 12.41 8.65
CA GLY A 143 -18.54 12.07 7.23
C GLY A 143 -17.24 11.68 6.55
N LEU A 144 -16.28 11.14 7.32
CA LEU A 144 -15.01 10.65 6.81
C LEU A 144 -15.10 9.14 6.54
N HIS A 145 -14.24 8.67 5.66
CA HIS A 145 -14.00 7.26 5.39
C HIS A 145 -12.59 6.89 5.82
N LYS A 146 -12.40 5.71 6.39
CA LYS A 146 -11.08 5.18 6.75
C LYS A 146 -10.51 4.41 5.56
N VAL A 147 -9.23 4.61 5.26
CA VAL A 147 -8.49 3.79 4.28
C VAL A 147 -8.06 2.49 4.97
N GLN A 148 -8.53 1.34 4.46
CA GLN A 148 -8.24 0.00 4.99
C GLN A 148 -8.50 -1.07 3.92
#